data_AF-A0AAV4IH90-F1
#
_entry.id   AF-A0AAV4IH90-F1
#
_cell.length_a   1.000
_cell.length_b   1.000
_cell.length_c   1.000
_cell.angle_alpha   90.00
_cell.angle_beta   90.00
_cell.angle_gamma   90.00
#
_symmetry.space_group_name_H-M   'P 1'
#
loop_
_entity.id
_entity.type
_entity.pdbx_description
1 polymer ?
#
loop_
_entity_poly.entity_id
_entity_poly.type
_entity_poly.pdbx_seq_one_letter_code
_entity_poly.pdbx_strand_id
1 'polypeptide(L)' 'MRSKEVQVIPWIISDSNHVFQSSQRLESNKTVFVGALHGMITAEALGNIMKDLFGNVIYAGIDTDKHKYPIGELCLH' A
#
# COMPACT_ATOMS: atom_id res chain seq x y z
N MET A 1 6.64 37.97 2.06
CA MET A 1 6.02 36.71 2.52
C MET A 1 6.89 35.57 2.06
N ARG A 2 7.37 34.70 2.96
CA ARG A 2 8.11 33.50 2.57
C ARG A 2 7.07 32.47 2.12
N SER A 3 6.94 32.27 0.81
CA SER A 3 6.01 31.27 0.27
C SER A 3 6.44 29.89 0.77
N LYS A 4 5.52 29.15 1.39
CA LYS A 4 5.75 27.74 1.70
C LYS A 4 5.75 26.98 0.38
N GLU A 5 6.77 26.15 0.15
CA GLU A 5 6.70 25.13 -0.89
C GLU A 5 5.64 24.11 -0.46
N VAL A 6 4.61 23.97 -1.28
CA VAL A 6 3.53 23.02 -1.09
C VAL A 6 3.65 21.97 -2.18
N GLN A 7 3.60 20.71 -1.79
CA GLN A 7 3.50 19.59 -2.72
C GLN A 7 2.09 19.03 -2.67
N VAL A 8 1.50 18.83 -3.85
CA VAL A 8 0.24 18.10 -4.01
C VAL A 8 0.58 16.73 -4.55
N ILE A 9 0.15 15.69 -3.85
CA ILE A 9 0.31 14.30 -4.29
C ILE A 9 -1.09 13.77 -4.62
N PRO A 10 -1.41 13.54 -5.90
CA PRO A 10 -2.70 12.97 -6.27
C PRO A 10 -2.79 11.51 -5.83
N TRP A 11 -3.97 11.11 -5.38
CA TRP A 11 -4.26 9.72 -5.02
C TRP A 11 -4.84 8.96 -6.22
N ILE A 12 -4.11 7.96 -6.70
CA ILE A 12 -4.53 7.13 -7.82
C ILE A 12 -5.16 5.86 -7.27
N ILE A 13 -6.47 5.70 -7.48
CA ILE A 13 -7.24 4.59 -6.92
C ILE A 13 -6.77 3.22 -7.44
N SER A 14 -6.23 3.14 -8.66
CA SER A 14 -5.70 1.88 -9.21
C SER A 14 -4.48 1.38 -8.46
N ASP A 15 -3.74 2.26 -7.79
CA ASP A 15 -2.46 1.94 -7.16
C ASP A 15 -2.64 1.46 -5.72
N SER A 16 -3.88 1.44 -5.24
CA SER A 16 -4.21 1.04 -3.88
C SER A 16 -4.15 -0.46 -3.66
N ASN A 17 -4.19 -1.30 -4.71
CA ASN A 17 -4.19 -2.76 -4.56
C ASN A 17 -3.33 -3.41 -5.65
N HIS A 18 -2.56 -4.43 -5.28
CA HIS A 18 -1.77 -5.22 -6.21
C HIS A 18 -1.83 -6.71 -5.83
N VAL A 19 -2.13 -7.56 -6.81
CA VAL A 19 -2.22 -9.01 -6.65
C VAL A 19 -1.03 -9.64 -7.35
N PHE A 20 -0.14 -10.29 -6.60
CA PHE A 20 1.00 -11.02 -7.15
C PHE A 20 0.61 -12.45 -7.54
N GLN A 21 -0.32 -13.05 -6.79
CA GLN A 21 -0.81 -14.41 -7.05
C GLN A 21 -2.32 -14.48 -6.87
N SER A 22 -3.04 -14.80 -7.95
CA SER A 22 -4.51 -14.76 -8.01
C SER A 22 -5.22 -15.94 -7.33
N SER A 23 -4.50 -16.95 -6.87
CA SER A 23 -5.07 -18.25 -6.51
C SER A 23 -5.19 -18.53 -5.01
N GLN A 24 -4.79 -17.59 -4.14
CA GLN A 24 -4.82 -17.81 -2.68
C GLN A 24 -5.83 -16.90 -2.00
N ARG A 25 -6.61 -17.48 -1.09
CA ARG A 25 -7.55 -16.75 -0.23
C ARG A 25 -6.74 -15.96 0.80
N LEU A 26 -7.10 -14.69 0.98
CA LEU A 26 -6.47 -13.84 1.98
C LEU A 26 -6.88 -14.31 3.39
N GLU A 27 -5.92 -14.79 4.15
CA GLU A 27 -6.08 -15.23 5.54
C GLU A 27 -5.58 -14.15 6.52
N SER A 28 -6.44 -13.65 7.41
CA SER A 28 -6.08 -12.54 8.30
C SER A 28 -4.85 -12.82 9.19
N ASN A 29 -4.56 -14.10 9.47
CA ASN A 29 -3.42 -14.52 10.29
C ASN A 29 -2.06 -14.45 9.57
N LYS A 30 -2.05 -14.23 8.25
CA LYS A 30 -0.82 -14.04 7.46
C LYS A 30 -0.71 -12.63 6.90
N THR A 31 -1.57 -11.73 7.37
CA THR A 31 -1.55 -10.32 6.96
C THR A 31 -0.72 -9.51 7.95
N VAL A 32 0.13 -8.63 7.43
CA VAL A 32 0.91 -7.68 8.23
C VAL A 32 0.51 -6.25 7.87
N PHE A 33 0.50 -5.37 8.87
CA PHE A 33 0.22 -3.95 8.70
C PHE A 33 1.53 -3.16 8.78
N VAL A 34 1.74 -2.26 7.83
CA VAL A 34 2.91 -1.40 7.73
C VAL A 34 2.46 0.06 7.74
N GLY A 35 2.94 0.81 8.74
CA GLY A 35 2.71 2.25 8.87
C GLY A 35 3.93 3.09 8.48
N ALA A 36 3.84 4.40 8.72
CA ALA A 36 4.91 5.38 8.45
C ALA A 36 5.43 5.39 7.00
N LEU A 37 4.54 5.05 6.06
CA LEU A 37 4.86 5.01 4.65
C LEU A 37 4.75 6.39 4.01
N HIS A 38 5.62 6.66 3.03
CA HIS A 38 5.54 7.87 2.25
C HIS A 38 4.26 7.88 1.41
N GLY A 39 3.56 9.02 1.31
CA GLY A 39 2.32 9.15 0.54
C GLY A 39 2.44 8.95 -0.98
N MET A 40 3.62 8.58 -1.47
CA MET A 40 3.88 8.24 -2.87
C MET A 40 4.12 6.74 -3.09
N ILE A 41 4.12 5.94 -2.01
CA ILE A 41 4.29 4.49 -2.16
C ILE A 41 3.00 3.88 -2.71
N THR A 42 3.13 3.03 -3.72
CA THR A 42 2.03 2.25 -4.27
C THR A 42 1.99 0.86 -3.62
N ALA A 43 0.85 0.17 -3.71
CA ALA A 43 0.73 -1.20 -3.23
C ALA A 43 1.74 -2.14 -3.93
N GLU A 44 1.94 -1.96 -5.24
CA GLU A 44 2.92 -2.73 -6.01
C GLU A 44 4.35 -2.51 -5.52
N ALA A 45 4.75 -1.26 -5.30
CA ALA A 45 6.10 -0.92 -4.85
C ALA A 45 6.41 -1.54 -3.49
N LEU A 46 5.49 -1.43 -2.52
CA LEU A 46 5.70 -2.07 -1.23
C LEU A 46 5.69 -3.59 -1.33
N GLY A 47 4.77 -4.16 -2.12
CA GLY A 47 4.71 -5.60 -2.32
C GLY A 47 6.00 -6.17 -2.90
N ASN A 48 6.62 -5.47 -3.85
CA ASN A 48 7.93 -5.85 -4.40
C ASN A 48 9.05 -5.77 -3.35
N ILE A 49 9.11 -4.68 -2.56
CA ILE A 49 10.10 -4.55 -1.47
C ILE A 49 9.96 -5.69 -0.46
N MET A 50 8.73 -5.99 -0.05
CA MET A 50 8.44 -7.05 0.92
C MET A 50 8.73 -8.42 0.35
N LYS A 51 8.50 -8.59 -0.95
CA LYS A 51 8.85 -9.82 -1.66
C LYS A 51 10.35 -10.06 -1.68
N ASP A 52 11.14 -9.02 -1.92
CA ASP A 52 12.60 -9.11 -1.96
C ASP A 52 13.22 -9.35 -0.57
N LEU A 53 12.61 -8.80 0.48
CA LEU A 53 13.11 -8.93 1.87
C LEU A 53 12.67 -10.21 2.57
N PHE A 54 11.40 -10.62 2.38
CA PHE A 54 10.76 -11.68 3.17
C PHE A 54 10.27 -12.86 2.32
N GLY A 55 10.35 -12.76 0.99
CA GLY A 55 9.96 -13.83 0.08
C GLY A 55 8.51 -13.75 -0.37
N ASN A 56 7.71 -14.78 -0.12
CA ASN A 56 6.44 -14.92 -0.82
C ASN A 56 5.39 -13.89 -0.36
N VAL A 57 5.11 -12.89 -1.20
CA VAL A 57 4.00 -11.93 -1.05
C VAL A 57 2.98 -12.26 -2.12
N ILE A 58 1.71 -12.43 -1.74
CA ILE A 58 0.64 -12.77 -2.67
C ILE A 58 -0.27 -11.57 -2.95
N TYR A 59 -0.28 -10.60 -2.05
CA TYR A 59 -1.08 -9.38 -2.17
C TYR A 59 -0.50 -8.21 -1.37
N ALA A 60 -0.65 -7.01 -1.93
CA ALA A 60 -0.39 -5.77 -1.23
C ALA A 60 -1.57 -4.81 -1.44
N GLY A 61 -1.95 -4.07 -0.41
CA GLY A 61 -3.04 -3.10 -0.49
C GLY A 61 -2.93 -1.96 0.51
N ILE A 62 -3.21 -0.74 0.09
CA ILE A 62 -3.27 0.46 0.92
C ILE A 62 -4.60 0.48 1.63
N ASP A 63 -4.58 0.64 2.96
CA ASP A 63 -5.82 0.72 3.70
C ASP A 63 -6.50 2.05 3.41
N THR A 64 -7.79 1.96 3.07
CA THR A 64 -8.57 3.10 2.63
C THR A 64 -9.91 3.15 3.34
N ASP A 65 -10.41 4.36 3.55
CA ASP A 65 -11.74 4.57 4.12
C ASP A 65 -12.87 4.22 3.12
N LYS A 66 -14.12 4.43 3.54
CA LYS A 66 -15.30 4.22 2.69
C LYS A 66 -15.35 5.05 1.40
N HIS A 67 -14.55 6.11 1.30
CA HIS A 67 -14.41 6.96 0.11
C HIS A 67 -13.14 6.65 -0.69
N LYS A 68 -12.46 5.54 -0.37
CA LYS A 68 -11.19 5.12 -0.98
C LYS A 68 -10.05 6.10 -0.70
N TYR A 69 -10.13 6.87 0.37
CA TYR A 69 -9.06 7.76 0.80
C TYR A 69 -8.08 6.99 1.69
N PRO A 70 -6.75 7.07 1.46
CA PRO A 70 -5.77 6.33 2.25
C PRO A 70 -5.76 6.82 3.69
N ILE A 71 -5.84 5.89 4.65
CA ILE A 71 -5.86 6.23 6.09
C ILE A 71 -4.47 6.25 6.73
N GLY A 72 -3.43 5.94 5.96
CA GLY A 72 -2.01 6.01 6.39
C GLY A 72 -1.41 4.67 6.80
N GLU A 73 -2.16 3.57 6.67
CA GLU A 73 -1.72 2.21 6.95
C GLU A 73 -1.81 1.36 5.67
N LEU A 74 -0.91 0.40 5.49
CA LEU A 74 -0.87 -0.49 4.33
C LEU A 74 -0.86 -1.95 4.80
N CYS A 75 -1.72 -2.75 4.20
CA CYS A 75 -1.92 -4.17 4.47
C CYS A 75 -1.15 -5.02 3.44
N LEU A 76 -0.39 -6.00 3.91
CA LEU A 76 0.32 -6.97 3.07
C LEU A 76 -0.12 -8.38 3.43
N HIS A 77 -0.22 -9.25 2.43
CA HIS A 77 -0.58 -10.64 2.60
C HIS A 77 0.25 -11.57 1.72
#